data_AF-A0A0M7B7K2-F1
#
_entry.id   AF-A0A0M7B7K2-F1
#
_cell.length_a   1.000
_cell.length_b   1.000
_cell.length_c   1.000
_cell.angle_alpha   90.00
_cell.angle_beta   90.00
_cell.angle_gamma   90.00
#
_symmetry.space_group_name_H-M   'P 1'
#
loop_
_entity.id
_entity.type
_entity.pdbx_description
1 polymer ?
#
loop_
_entity_poly.entity_id
_entity_poly.type
_entity_poly.pdbx_seq_one_letter_code
_entity_poly.pdbx_strand_id
1 'polypeptide(L)'
;MKAQCCPNSETRSLQRGKYEIVRDFARTCMASAFNATASRRRKKVEMLFAHLGRILGLSRLRLKGPLGVKDEFTLAATAQNLRKLAKLCPTNAPAMQIG
;
A
#
# COMPACT_ATOMS: atom_id res chain seq x y z
N MET A 1 23.24 -30.13 16.94
CA MET A 1 21.91 -29.47 17.02
C MET A 1 20.79 -30.37 17.55
N LYS A 2 20.71 -31.66 17.16
CA LYS A 2 19.68 -32.61 17.67
C LYS A 2 19.75 -32.85 19.19
N ALA A 3 20.95 -33.05 19.73
CA ALA A 3 21.19 -33.28 21.17
C ALA A 3 20.75 -32.12 22.09
N GLN A 4 20.73 -30.88 21.58
CA GLN A 4 20.29 -29.70 22.37
C GLN A 4 18.78 -29.46 22.31
N CYS A 5 18.10 -29.95 21.27
CA CYS A 5 16.68 -29.64 21.02
C CYS A 5 15.75 -30.81 21.38
N CYS A 6 16.27 -32.04 21.47
CA CYS A 6 15.50 -33.26 21.75
C CYS A 6 16.29 -34.19 22.69
N PRO A 7 16.52 -33.78 23.95
CA PRO A 7 17.33 -34.58 24.87
C PRO A 7 16.70 -35.93 25.24
N ASN A 8 15.36 -36.04 25.23
CA ASN A 8 14.64 -37.22 25.73
C ASN A 8 13.70 -37.87 24.69
N SER A 9 13.79 -37.51 23.40
CA SER A 9 12.92 -38.07 22.37
C SER A 9 13.69 -38.39 21.09
N GLU A 10 13.40 -39.54 20.47
CA GLU A 10 14.07 -39.98 19.23
C GLU A 10 13.80 -39.04 18.04
N THR A 11 12.62 -38.40 18.07
CA THR A 11 12.15 -37.44 17.06
C THR A 11 11.88 -36.07 17.68
N ARG A 12 12.06 -35.02 16.86
CA ARG A 12 11.85 -33.63 17.26
C ARG A 12 10.37 -33.29 17.19
N SER A 13 9.76 -32.97 18.32
CA SER A 13 8.43 -32.36 18.36
C SER A 13 8.55 -30.84 18.43
N LEU A 14 7.88 -30.14 17.52
CA LEU A 14 7.79 -28.68 17.54
C LEU A 14 6.33 -28.28 17.72
N GLN A 15 6.04 -27.54 18.78
CA GLN A 15 4.75 -26.90 18.97
C GLN A 15 4.63 -25.76 17.94
N ARG A 16 3.92 -26.01 16.84
CA ARG A 16 3.58 -24.99 15.85
C ARG A 16 2.35 -24.23 16.34
N GLY A 17 2.40 -22.90 16.28
CA GLY A 17 1.23 -22.07 16.58
C GLY A 17 0.08 -22.34 15.60
N LYS A 18 -1.17 -22.16 16.06
CA LYS A 18 -2.39 -22.38 15.26
C LYS A 18 -2.37 -21.72 13.87
N TYR A 19 -1.77 -20.53 13.75
CA TYR A 19 -1.71 -19.75 12.51
C TYR A 19 -0.34 -19.80 11.81
N GLU A 20 0.54 -20.72 12.21
CA GLU A 20 1.90 -20.76 11.67
C GLU A 20 1.91 -21.04 10.17
N ILE A 21 0.95 -21.82 9.68
CA ILE A 21 0.77 -22.06 8.23
C ILE A 21 0.53 -20.76 7.45
N VAL A 22 -0.25 -19.84 8.00
CA VAL A 22 -0.54 -18.54 7.37
C VAL A 22 0.71 -17.64 7.38
N ARG A 23 1.48 -17.69 8.48
CA ARG A 23 2.75 -16.95 8.58
C ARG A 23 3.82 -17.51 7.65
N ASP A 24 3.94 -18.84 7.53
CA ASP A 24 4.82 -19.51 6.59
C ASP A 24 4.47 -19.13 5.14
N PHE A 25 3.18 -19.09 4.81
CA PHE A 25 2.71 -18.61 3.51
C PHE A 25 3.09 -17.15 3.27
N ALA A 26 2.81 -16.25 4.23
CA ALA A 26 3.17 -14.84 4.11
C ALA A 26 4.68 -14.64 3.95
N ARG A 27 5.51 -15.38 4.71
CA ARG A 27 6.98 -15.37 4.56
C ARG A 27 7.41 -15.83 3.18
N THR A 28 6.81 -16.90 2.65
CA THR A 28 7.08 -17.40 1.30
C THR A 28 6.71 -16.36 0.24
N CYS A 29 5.55 -15.71 0.36
CA CYS A 29 5.14 -14.62 -0.52
C CYS A 29 6.12 -13.44 -0.47
N MET A 30 6.63 -13.08 0.70
CA MET A 30 7.63 -12.01 0.85
C MET A 30 8.99 -12.39 0.29
N ALA A 31 9.41 -13.65 0.42
CA ALA A 31 10.68 -14.15 -0.11
C ALA A 31 10.67 -14.34 -1.63
N SER A 32 9.49 -14.39 -2.24
CA SER A 32 9.34 -14.56 -3.69
C SER A 32 9.96 -13.40 -4.48
N ALA A 33 10.54 -13.71 -5.65
CA ALA A 33 11.04 -12.71 -6.59
C ALA A 33 9.97 -11.71 -7.04
N PHE A 34 8.69 -12.12 -7.05
CA PHE A 34 7.55 -11.24 -7.38
C PHE A 34 7.36 -10.11 -6.36
N ASN A 35 7.80 -10.29 -5.11
CA ASN A 35 7.58 -9.31 -4.04
C ASN A 35 8.25 -7.96 -4.32
N ALA A 36 9.40 -7.93 -5.00
CA ALA A 36 10.06 -6.68 -5.35
C ALA A 36 9.17 -5.81 -6.25
N THR A 37 8.56 -6.42 -7.27
CA THR A 37 7.63 -5.74 -8.18
C THR A 37 6.32 -5.37 -7.48
N ALA A 38 5.75 -6.29 -6.70
CA ALA A 38 4.53 -6.03 -5.93
C ALA A 38 4.72 -4.89 -4.93
N SER A 39 5.85 -4.84 -4.22
CA SER A 39 6.19 -3.79 -3.27
C SER A 39 6.38 -2.43 -3.95
N ARG A 40 7.02 -2.38 -5.13
CA ARG A 40 7.09 -1.15 -5.93
C ARG A 40 5.69 -0.65 -6.30
N ARG A 41 4.78 -1.54 -6.69
CA ARG A 41 3.39 -1.18 -7.03
C ARG A 41 2.63 -0.67 -5.80
N ARG A 42 2.73 -1.34 -4.65
CA ARG A 42 2.11 -0.90 -3.39
C ARG A 42 2.60 0.50 -2.97
N LYS A 43 3.91 0.74 -3.00
CA LYS A 43 4.49 2.05 -2.67
C LYS A 43 3.92 3.19 -3.51
N LYS A 44 3.62 2.97 -4.80
CA LYS A 44 2.97 3.99 -5.65
C LYS A 44 1.58 4.39 -5.13
N VAL A 45 0.83 3.42 -4.64
CA VAL A 45 -0.52 3.62 -4.09
C VAL A 45 -0.43 4.22 -2.68
N GLU A 46 0.42 3.68 -1.81
CA GLU A 46 0.65 4.19 -0.46
C GLU A 46 1.08 5.66 -0.46
N MET A 47 2.00 6.04 -1.37
CA MET A 47 2.43 7.43 -1.53
C MET A 47 1.31 8.35 -2.02
N LEU A 48 0.39 7.85 -2.85
CA LEU A 48 -0.79 8.61 -3.24
C LEU A 48 -1.67 8.92 -2.03
N PHE A 49 -1.97 7.92 -1.19
CA PHE A 49 -2.74 8.13 0.03
C PHE A 49 -2.03 9.07 1.01
N ALA A 50 -0.71 8.94 1.18
CA ALA A 50 0.07 9.85 2.01
C ALA A 50 -0.03 11.30 1.48
N HIS A 51 0.01 11.48 0.16
CA HIS A 51 -0.18 12.80 -0.44
C HIS A 51 -1.60 13.32 -0.25
N LEU A 52 -2.64 12.49 -0.37
CA LEU A 52 -4.03 12.92 -0.10
C LEU A 52 -4.16 13.50 1.31
N GLY A 53 -3.64 12.79 2.32
CA GLY A 53 -3.65 13.28 3.70
C GLY A 53 -2.84 14.57 3.90
N ARG A 54 -1.62 14.64 3.37
CA ARG A 54 -0.73 15.78 3.58
C ARG A 54 -1.10 17.03 2.78
N ILE A 55 -1.51 16.85 1.53
CA ILE A 55 -1.68 17.94 0.55
C ILE A 55 -3.12 18.42 0.51
N LEU A 56 -4.09 17.51 0.56
CA LEU A 56 -5.51 17.82 0.52
C LEU A 56 -6.15 17.83 1.91
N GLY A 57 -5.38 17.55 2.97
CA GLY A 57 -5.88 17.54 4.33
C GLY A 57 -6.91 16.44 4.60
N LEU A 58 -6.89 15.36 3.80
CA LEU A 58 -7.86 14.26 3.89
C LEU A 58 -7.52 13.34 5.08
N SER A 59 -7.61 13.88 6.29
CA SER A 59 -7.33 13.18 7.55
C SER A 59 -8.58 12.50 8.12
N ARG A 60 -9.76 13.02 7.79
CA ARG A 60 -11.05 12.52 8.24
C ARG A 60 -12.07 12.70 7.13
N LEU A 61 -12.90 11.68 6.95
CA LEU A 61 -14.02 11.73 6.03
C LEU A 61 -15.13 12.59 6.63
N ARG A 62 -15.56 13.58 5.86
CA ARG A 62 -16.63 14.51 6.23
C ARG A 62 -18.00 13.93 5.86
N LEU A 63 -18.06 13.14 4.79
CA LEU A 63 -19.31 12.52 4.34
C LEU A 63 -19.52 11.17 5.04
N LYS A 64 -20.74 10.94 5.52
CA LYS A 64 -21.11 9.70 6.23
C LYS A 64 -21.61 8.64 5.26
N GLY A 65 -21.43 7.37 5.65
CA GLY A 65 -21.89 6.20 4.91
C GLY A 65 -20.99 5.83 3.72
N PRO A 66 -21.08 4.58 3.21
CA PRO A 66 -20.17 4.08 2.17
C PRO A 66 -20.15 4.91 0.89
N LEU A 67 -21.31 5.46 0.50
CA LEU A 67 -21.42 6.34 -0.67
C LEU A 67 -20.67 7.66 -0.44
N GLY A 68 -20.88 8.31 0.71
CA GLY A 68 -20.18 9.54 1.06
C GLY A 68 -18.66 9.36 1.09
N VAL A 69 -18.19 8.26 1.70
CA VAL A 69 -16.78 7.88 1.69
C VAL A 69 -16.24 7.77 0.27
N LYS A 70 -16.96 7.06 -0.61
CA LYS A 70 -16.56 6.87 -2.01
C LYS A 70 -16.42 8.20 -2.74
N ASP A 71 -17.39 9.10 -2.58
CA ASP A 71 -17.42 10.38 -3.28
C ASP A 71 -16.28 11.29 -2.81
N GLU A 72 -16.02 11.34 -1.50
CA GLU A 72 -14.94 12.13 -0.93
C GLU A 72 -13.55 11.65 -1.38
N PHE A 73 -13.32 10.33 -1.40
CA PHE A 73 -12.09 9.77 -1.95
C PHE A 73 -11.94 10.03 -3.45
N THR A 74 -13.04 9.92 -4.21
CA THR A 74 -13.04 10.17 -5.66
C THR A 74 -12.66 11.62 -5.96
N LEU A 75 -13.24 12.57 -5.23
CA LEU A 75 -12.93 13.99 -5.38
C LEU A 75 -11.48 14.29 -5.00
N ALA A 76 -11.01 13.76 -3.88
CA ALA A 76 -9.63 13.95 -3.44
C ALA A 76 -8.62 13.34 -4.42
N ALA A 77 -8.88 12.13 -4.92
CA ALA A 77 -8.06 11.50 -5.95
C ALA A 77 -8.03 12.33 -7.25
N THR A 78 -9.17 12.89 -7.64
CA THR A 78 -9.28 13.75 -8.83
C THR A 78 -8.43 15.01 -8.67
N ALA A 79 -8.56 15.73 -7.55
CA ALA A 79 -7.75 16.90 -7.25
C ALA A 79 -6.24 16.58 -7.24
N GLN A 80 -5.85 15.45 -6.65
CA GLN A 80 -4.46 14.98 -6.64
C GLN A 80 -3.94 14.67 -8.05
N ASN A 81 -4.76 14.05 -8.90
CA ASN A 81 -4.40 13.74 -10.29
C ASN A 81 -4.25 15.02 -11.12
N LEU A 82 -5.15 15.99 -10.97
CA LEU A 82 -5.05 17.31 -11.61
C LEU A 82 -3.75 18.02 -11.22
N ARG A 83 -3.37 17.99 -9.94
CA ARG A 83 -2.08 18.55 -9.48
C ARG A 83 -0.87 17.88 -10.10
N LYS A 84 -0.94 16.57 -10.37
CA LYS A 84 0.14 15.86 -11.07
C LYS A 84 0.20 16.25 -12.53
N LEU A 85 -0.95 16.32 -13.21
CA LEU A 85 -1.03 16.75 -14.61
C LEU A 85 -0.49 18.17 -14.80
N ALA A 86 -0.86 19.09 -13.91
CA ALA A 86 -0.36 20.47 -13.94
C ALA A 86 1.18 20.57 -13.87
N LYS A 87 1.85 19.61 -13.20
CA LYS A 87 3.32 19.55 -13.15
C LYS A 87 3.96 19.01 -14.43
N LEU A 88 3.19 18.28 -15.24
CA LEU A 88 3.65 17.75 -16.53
C LEU A 88 3.44 18.77 -17.66
N CYS A 89 2.58 19.77 -17.45
CA CYS A 89 2.46 20.89 -18.37
C CYS A 89 3.78 21.68 -18.40
N PRO A 90 4.41 21.87 -19.58
CA PRO A 90 5.59 22.70 -19.69
C PRO A 90 5.23 24.14 -19.31
N THR A 91 5.99 24.74 -18.39
CA THR A 91 5.77 26.09 -17.85
C THR A 91 5.88 27.20 -18.91
N ASN A 92 6.34 26.88 -20.12
CA ASN A 92 6.57 27.82 -21.22
C ASN A 92 5.61 27.60 -22.40
N ALA A 93 4.54 26.82 -22.25
CA ALA A 93 3.52 26.78 -23.29
C ALA A 93 2.88 28.18 -23.41
N PRO A 94 2.86 28.81 -24.61
CA PRO A 94 2.20 30.10 -24.79
C PRO A 94 0.75 29.95 -24.32
N ALA A 95 0.28 30.90 -23.53
CA ALA A 95 -1.09 30.92 -23.04
C ALA A 95 -2.02 30.66 -24.23
N MET A 96 -2.74 29.54 -24.18
CA MET A 96 -3.75 29.21 -25.17
C MET A 96 -4.80 30.31 -25.08
N GLN A 97 -4.73 31.28 -25.98
CA GLN A 97 -5.72 32.33 -26.12
C GLN A 97 -6.99 31.65 -26.63
N ILE A 98 -7.95 31.47 -25.73
CA ILE A 98 -9.29 31.06 -26.08
C ILE A 98 -9.97 32.34 -26.57
N GLY A 99 -10.10 32.45 -27.91
CA GLY A 99 -10.93 33.46 -28.55
C GLY A 99 -12.41 33.16 -28.39
#